data_AF-Z9JM44-F1
#
_entry.id   AF-Z9JM44-F1
#
_cell.length_a   1.000
_cell.length_b   1.000
_cell.length_c   1.000
_cell.angle_alpha   90.00
_cell.angle_beta   90.00
_cell.angle_gamma   90.00
#
_symmetry.space_group_name_H-M   'P 1'
#
loop_
_entity.id
_entity.type
_entity.pdbx_description
1 polymer ?
#
loop_
_entity_poly.entity_id
_entity_poly.type
_entity_poly.pdbx_seq_one_letter_code
_entity_poly.pdbx_strand_id
1 'polypeptide(L)'
;RDEPWKVPFFGIGNETWGCGGNMRADEYAALARQYSTFVRDHAGNTVTRIAAGANIDDYDWTEALMQGAGSPGFSYQAISLHYYTHTGPWEDKGSATEFSEEEWYLALARAARAEELVARHATIMDKHDPEKKVGLVFDEWGTWWNVEPGTNPGFLYQQNTVRDALVASLHFDGFHRHADRLLMANIAQTVNVLQAMILTDPDSGALVLTPTYHVFAMNKGHQDAASLAAHVLLEEEPRVVDGRALPAISASASTKEGTALVSLSHLDASAPRTVVLDLRGREVAGFSARVLTGEGTAAHNTPEQPEAVAPVALEDVRPHERGLEIVLPPHSFTTVELQLA
;
A
#
# COMPACT_ATOMS: atom_id res chain seq x y z
N ARG A 1 -9.02 -30.37 17.38
CA ARG A 1 -9.51 -29.09 17.93
C ARG A 1 -11.01 -29.08 17.69
N ASP A 2 -11.78 -28.86 18.75
CA ASP A 2 -13.23 -29.17 18.74
C ASP A 2 -14.10 -27.92 18.55
N GLU A 3 -13.57 -26.73 18.88
CA GLU A 3 -14.25 -25.46 18.67
C GLU A 3 -14.03 -24.89 17.26
N PRO A 4 -15.03 -24.23 16.65
CA PRO A 4 -14.94 -23.66 15.32
C PRO A 4 -13.87 -22.55 15.22
N TRP A 5 -13.40 -22.30 14.00
CA TRP A 5 -12.54 -21.16 13.69
C TRP A 5 -13.37 -19.89 13.47
N LYS A 6 -12.77 -18.74 13.74
CA LYS A 6 -13.30 -17.44 13.31
C LYS A 6 -12.79 -17.12 11.92
N VAL A 7 -13.71 -16.80 11.01
CA VAL A 7 -13.42 -16.37 9.64
C VAL A 7 -14.09 -15.00 9.46
N PRO A 8 -13.41 -13.91 9.85
CA PRO A 8 -14.03 -12.58 9.89
C PRO A 8 -14.20 -11.95 8.49
N PHE A 9 -13.47 -12.43 7.48
CA PHE A 9 -13.51 -11.92 6.11
C PHE A 9 -13.70 -13.08 5.13
N PHE A 10 -14.56 -12.90 4.14
CA PHE A 10 -14.83 -13.93 3.13
C PHE A 10 -15.06 -13.30 1.75
N GLY A 11 -14.16 -13.58 0.80
CA GLY A 11 -14.28 -13.16 -0.60
C GLY A 11 -15.31 -13.98 -1.37
N ILE A 12 -16.15 -13.31 -2.16
CA ILE A 12 -17.20 -13.92 -3.00
C ILE A 12 -16.67 -14.01 -4.44
N GLY A 13 -15.71 -14.92 -4.65
CA GLY A 13 -14.95 -15.01 -5.90
C GLY A 13 -13.69 -14.14 -5.90
N ASN A 14 -12.88 -14.28 -6.94
CA ASN A 14 -11.66 -13.51 -7.18
C ASN A 14 -11.53 -13.24 -8.67
N GLU A 15 -11.16 -12.01 -9.06
CA GLU A 15 -10.92 -11.60 -10.46
C GLU A 15 -11.94 -12.18 -11.46
N THR A 16 -13.24 -12.06 -11.16
CA THR A 16 -14.29 -12.72 -11.94
C THR A 16 -14.47 -12.12 -13.34
N TRP A 17 -13.98 -10.91 -13.58
CA TRP A 17 -13.79 -10.30 -14.90
C TRP A 17 -12.73 -11.01 -15.75
N GLY A 18 -11.82 -11.75 -15.13
CA GLY A 18 -10.70 -12.45 -15.78
C GLY A 18 -10.69 -13.93 -15.41
N CYS A 19 -9.65 -14.36 -14.69
CA CYS A 19 -9.41 -15.78 -14.40
C CYS A 19 -10.55 -16.47 -13.62
N GLY A 20 -11.36 -15.70 -12.88
CA GLY A 20 -12.51 -16.20 -12.13
C GLY A 20 -13.77 -16.48 -12.95
N GLY A 21 -13.77 -16.24 -14.27
CA GLY A 21 -14.87 -16.66 -15.14
C GLY A 21 -15.17 -15.78 -16.36
N ASN A 22 -14.38 -14.74 -16.64
CA ASN A 22 -14.58 -13.80 -17.75
C ASN A 22 -16.00 -13.21 -17.80
N MET A 23 -16.56 -12.88 -16.64
CA MET A 23 -17.93 -12.40 -16.49
C MET A 23 -18.05 -10.91 -16.83
N ARG A 24 -19.24 -10.49 -17.28
CA ARG A 24 -19.59 -9.06 -17.27
C ARG A 24 -19.92 -8.60 -15.85
N ALA A 25 -19.81 -7.29 -15.60
CA ALA A 25 -20.08 -6.70 -14.28
C ALA A 25 -21.53 -6.96 -13.79
N ASP A 26 -22.53 -6.85 -14.67
CA ASP A 26 -23.94 -7.08 -14.35
C ASP A 26 -24.24 -8.54 -13.99
N GLU A 27 -23.63 -9.46 -14.73
CA GLU A 27 -23.71 -10.90 -14.50
C GLU A 27 -23.08 -11.27 -13.16
N TYR A 28 -21.87 -10.78 -12.88
CA TYR A 28 -21.20 -11.03 -11.61
C TYR A 28 -21.96 -10.38 -10.43
N ALA A 29 -22.47 -9.16 -10.55
CA ALA A 29 -23.20 -8.51 -9.47
C ALA A 29 -24.44 -9.32 -9.03
N ALA A 30 -25.13 -9.97 -9.97
CA ALA A 30 -26.23 -10.89 -9.65
C ALA A 30 -25.74 -12.13 -8.87
N LEU A 31 -24.63 -12.73 -9.29
CA LEU A 31 -24.03 -13.88 -8.60
C LEU A 31 -23.50 -13.48 -7.22
N ALA A 32 -22.82 -12.34 -7.09
CA ALA A 32 -22.31 -11.84 -5.81
C ALA A 32 -23.42 -11.74 -4.76
N ARG A 33 -24.59 -11.19 -5.12
CA ARG A 33 -25.78 -11.15 -4.24
C ARG A 33 -26.30 -12.54 -3.90
N GLN A 34 -26.42 -13.42 -4.89
CA GLN A 34 -26.89 -14.79 -4.67
C GLN A 34 -25.97 -15.56 -3.71
N TYR A 35 -24.67 -15.60 -3.99
CA TYR A 35 -23.71 -16.39 -3.23
C TYR A 35 -23.43 -15.81 -1.83
N SER A 36 -23.35 -14.48 -1.70
CA SER A 36 -23.19 -13.83 -0.38
C SER A 36 -24.35 -14.10 0.57
N THR A 37 -25.58 -14.30 0.06
CA THR A 37 -26.74 -14.70 0.87
C THR A 37 -26.52 -16.01 1.62
N PHE A 38 -25.73 -16.94 1.07
CA PHE A 38 -25.48 -18.24 1.67
C PHE A 38 -24.27 -18.27 2.60
N VAL A 39 -23.47 -17.20 2.64
CA VAL A 39 -22.45 -17.01 3.67
C VAL A 39 -23.16 -16.50 4.92
N ARG A 40 -23.18 -17.28 6.00
CA ARG A 40 -23.97 -17.01 7.22
C ARG A 40 -23.09 -16.80 8.44
N ASP A 41 -23.58 -15.99 9.36
CA ASP A 41 -22.96 -15.78 10.66
C ASP A 41 -23.30 -16.96 11.58
N HIS A 42 -22.28 -17.57 12.19
CA HIS A 42 -22.42 -18.76 13.02
C HIS A 42 -21.51 -18.68 14.24
N ALA A 43 -21.95 -19.25 15.37
CA ALA A 43 -21.14 -19.39 16.59
C ALA A 43 -20.45 -18.09 17.05
N GLY A 44 -21.14 -16.94 16.91
CA GLY A 44 -20.59 -15.63 17.26
C GLY A 44 -19.56 -15.05 16.27
N ASN A 45 -19.39 -15.66 15.10
CA ASN A 45 -18.59 -15.12 14.00
C ASN A 45 -19.48 -14.27 13.07
N THR A 46 -19.22 -12.96 13.03
CA THR A 46 -19.82 -12.03 12.07
C THR A 46 -18.90 -11.91 10.86
N VAL A 47 -19.37 -12.30 9.68
CA VAL A 47 -18.55 -12.33 8.47
C VAL A 47 -18.69 -11.02 7.70
N THR A 48 -17.57 -10.41 7.35
CA THR A 48 -17.49 -9.35 6.32
C THR A 48 -17.37 -10.03 4.96
N ARG A 49 -18.44 -9.98 4.18
CA ARG A 49 -18.46 -10.53 2.82
C ARG A 49 -17.91 -9.48 1.85
N ILE A 50 -16.92 -9.87 1.06
CA ILE A 50 -16.20 -8.98 0.12
C ILE A 50 -16.54 -9.44 -1.30
N ALA A 51 -17.20 -8.60 -2.10
CA ALA A 51 -17.42 -8.87 -3.51
C ALA A 51 -16.14 -8.58 -4.31
N ALA A 52 -15.82 -9.42 -5.31
CA ALA A 52 -14.71 -9.22 -6.23
C ALA A 52 -14.97 -7.98 -7.07
N GLY A 53 -14.24 -6.91 -6.80
CA GLY A 53 -14.44 -5.62 -7.44
C GLY A 53 -13.55 -5.40 -8.64
N ALA A 54 -13.26 -4.12 -8.88
CA ALA A 54 -12.75 -3.66 -10.16
C ALA A 54 -11.27 -4.00 -10.39
N ASN A 55 -10.93 -4.17 -11.67
CA ASN A 55 -9.56 -4.11 -12.15
C ASN A 55 -9.22 -2.65 -12.51
N ILE A 56 -8.21 -2.06 -11.87
CA ILE A 56 -7.71 -0.71 -12.20
C ILE A 56 -8.83 0.34 -12.23
N ASP A 57 -9.16 0.88 -13.40
CA ASP A 57 -10.11 1.98 -13.66
C ASP A 57 -11.40 1.50 -14.34
N ASP A 58 -11.75 0.21 -14.18
CA ASP A 58 -13.07 -0.31 -14.53
C ASP A 58 -14.15 0.22 -13.55
N TYR A 59 -14.48 1.50 -13.71
CA TYR A 59 -15.47 2.20 -12.90
C TYR A 59 -16.89 1.66 -13.10
N ASP A 60 -17.18 1.10 -14.27
CA ASP A 60 -18.48 0.48 -14.57
C ASP A 60 -18.68 -0.78 -13.72
N TRP A 61 -17.62 -1.52 -13.42
CA TRP A 61 -17.66 -2.65 -12.47
C TRP A 61 -18.08 -2.22 -11.07
N THR A 62 -17.46 -1.15 -10.56
CA THR A 62 -17.80 -0.59 -9.24
C THR A 62 -19.23 -0.05 -9.22
N GLU A 63 -19.67 0.66 -10.28
CA GLU A 63 -21.05 1.12 -10.40
C GLU A 63 -22.04 -0.06 -10.36
N ALA A 64 -21.78 -1.13 -11.11
CA ALA A 64 -22.66 -2.30 -11.17
C ALA A 64 -22.77 -3.02 -9.80
N LEU A 65 -21.67 -3.13 -9.05
CA LEU A 65 -21.67 -3.71 -7.71
C LEU A 65 -22.30 -2.80 -6.66
N MET A 66 -22.28 -1.49 -6.84
CA MET A 66 -22.92 -0.57 -5.90
C MET A 66 -24.42 -0.40 -6.14
N GLN A 67 -24.94 -0.83 -7.30
CA GLN A 67 -26.37 -0.79 -7.59
C GLN A 67 -27.19 -1.55 -6.54
N GLY A 68 -28.13 -0.82 -5.92
CA GLY A 68 -29.00 -1.36 -4.87
C GLY A 68 -28.37 -1.35 -3.47
N ALA A 69 -27.21 -0.72 -3.26
CA ALA A 69 -26.68 -0.46 -1.93
C ALA A 69 -27.75 0.19 -1.03
N GLY A 70 -27.82 -0.26 0.22
CA GLY A 70 -28.87 0.15 1.17
C GLY A 70 -30.24 -0.52 1.00
N SER A 71 -30.45 -1.31 -0.06
CA SER A 71 -31.69 -2.10 -0.22
C SER A 71 -31.68 -3.37 0.64
N PRO A 72 -32.83 -3.90 1.09
CA PRO A 72 -32.90 -5.11 1.92
C PRO A 72 -32.26 -6.38 1.33
N GLY A 73 -31.98 -6.40 0.02
CA GLY A 73 -31.32 -7.50 -0.69
C GLY A 73 -29.81 -7.31 -0.91
N PHE A 74 -29.21 -6.23 -0.42
CA PHE A 74 -27.77 -6.01 -0.51
C PHE A 74 -27.05 -6.80 0.59
N SER A 75 -26.18 -7.72 0.22
CA SER A 75 -25.74 -8.81 1.10
C SER A 75 -24.22 -8.91 1.33
N TYR A 76 -23.42 -8.03 0.73
CA TYR A 76 -21.98 -7.89 1.02
C TYR A 76 -21.68 -6.56 1.73
N GLN A 77 -20.55 -6.52 2.43
CA GLN A 77 -20.13 -5.42 3.28
C GLN A 77 -18.94 -4.65 2.70
N ALA A 78 -18.30 -5.20 1.67
CA ALA A 78 -17.19 -4.56 1.00
C ALA A 78 -17.06 -5.01 -0.46
N ILE A 79 -16.31 -4.24 -1.24
CA ILE A 79 -15.95 -4.50 -2.63
C ILE A 79 -14.43 -4.40 -2.75
N SER A 80 -13.82 -5.32 -3.50
CA SER A 80 -12.38 -5.33 -3.70
C SER A 80 -11.88 -4.40 -4.82
N LEU A 81 -10.57 -4.17 -4.93
CA LEU A 81 -9.92 -3.37 -5.97
C LEU A 81 -8.51 -3.91 -6.18
N HIS A 82 -8.16 -4.19 -7.44
CA HIS A 82 -6.87 -4.74 -7.82
C HIS A 82 -6.11 -3.73 -8.70
N TYR A 83 -4.83 -3.51 -8.40
CA TYR A 83 -3.93 -2.70 -9.22
C TYR A 83 -2.46 -3.01 -8.92
N TYR A 84 -1.71 -3.37 -9.96
CA TYR A 84 -0.28 -3.67 -9.88
C TYR A 84 0.57 -2.55 -10.50
N THR A 85 1.76 -2.35 -9.92
CA THR A 85 2.76 -1.39 -10.41
C THR A 85 3.83 -2.12 -11.24
N HIS A 86 4.06 -1.68 -12.47
CA HIS A 86 5.15 -2.12 -13.35
C HIS A 86 5.58 -0.96 -14.28
N THR A 87 6.74 -1.03 -14.92
CA THR A 87 7.29 0.08 -15.75
C THR A 87 7.11 -0.14 -17.24
N GLY A 88 7.24 -1.39 -17.71
CA GLY A 88 6.99 -1.75 -19.10
C GLY A 88 5.56 -2.21 -19.38
N PRO A 89 5.28 -2.73 -20.58
CA PRO A 89 4.01 -3.39 -20.90
C PRO A 89 3.89 -4.78 -20.20
N TRP A 90 2.75 -5.48 -20.33
CA TRP A 90 2.45 -6.68 -19.51
C TRP A 90 3.36 -7.90 -19.75
N GLU A 91 3.71 -8.12 -21.00
CA GLU A 91 4.63 -9.10 -21.56
C GLU A 91 6.12 -8.76 -21.34
N ASP A 92 6.46 -7.51 -21.02
CA ASP A 92 7.78 -7.08 -20.54
C ASP A 92 7.66 -5.99 -19.47
N LYS A 93 7.54 -6.39 -18.20
CA LYS A 93 7.16 -5.50 -17.10
C LYS A 93 8.30 -4.60 -16.60
N GLY A 94 9.54 -4.92 -16.96
CA GLY A 94 10.77 -4.34 -16.41
C GLY A 94 11.44 -5.25 -15.37
N SER A 95 12.73 -5.01 -15.11
CA SER A 95 13.54 -5.77 -14.15
C SER A 95 13.36 -5.28 -12.72
N ALA A 96 13.43 -6.20 -11.75
CA ALA A 96 13.40 -5.88 -10.33
C ALA A 96 14.66 -5.15 -9.86
N THR A 97 15.82 -5.42 -10.45
CA THR A 97 17.14 -4.95 -9.99
C THR A 97 17.90 -4.09 -10.99
N GLU A 98 17.63 -4.24 -12.29
CA GLU A 98 18.32 -3.53 -13.36
C GLU A 98 17.38 -2.51 -14.00
N PHE A 99 17.43 -1.27 -13.53
CA PHE A 99 16.56 -0.21 -14.02
C PHE A 99 17.24 1.15 -14.03
N SER A 100 16.80 1.98 -14.96
CA SER A 100 17.23 3.38 -15.11
C SER A 100 16.57 4.30 -14.09
N GLU A 101 17.10 5.52 -13.96
CA GLU A 101 16.46 6.59 -13.18
C GLU A 101 15.07 6.95 -13.74
N GLU A 102 14.88 6.84 -15.06
CA GLU A 102 13.56 7.05 -15.68
C GLU A 102 12.55 6.01 -15.20
N GLU A 103 12.94 4.73 -15.17
CA GLU A 103 12.11 3.63 -14.68
C GLU A 103 11.87 3.72 -13.16
N TRP A 104 12.81 4.26 -12.39
CA TRP A 104 12.60 4.58 -10.98
C TRP A 104 11.41 5.53 -10.81
N TYR A 105 11.44 6.69 -11.47
CA TYR A 105 10.37 7.67 -11.35
C TYR A 105 9.06 7.18 -11.97
N LEU A 106 9.11 6.40 -13.05
CA LEU A 106 7.93 5.79 -13.67
C LEU A 106 7.23 4.81 -12.71
N ALA A 107 7.99 3.95 -12.02
CA ALA A 107 7.45 3.04 -11.02
C ALA A 107 6.75 3.80 -9.89
N LEU A 108 7.37 4.85 -9.36
CA LEU A 108 6.81 5.66 -8.27
C LEU A 108 5.56 6.44 -8.71
N ALA A 109 5.56 7.01 -9.92
CA ALA A 109 4.39 7.70 -10.48
C ALA A 109 3.20 6.75 -10.70
N ARG A 110 3.46 5.51 -11.14
CA ARG A 110 2.44 4.47 -11.26
C ARG A 110 1.95 3.98 -9.90
N ALA A 111 2.84 3.80 -8.93
CA ALA A 111 2.43 3.51 -7.56
C ALA A 111 1.53 4.60 -6.98
N ALA A 112 1.87 5.88 -7.18
CA ALA A 112 1.05 7.01 -6.74
C ALA A 112 -0.35 7.05 -7.38
N ARG A 113 -0.56 6.43 -8.55
CA ARG A 113 -1.88 6.29 -9.18
C ARG A 113 -2.85 5.49 -8.32
N ALA A 114 -2.37 4.58 -7.47
CA ALA A 114 -3.24 3.76 -6.61
C ALA A 114 -4.19 4.63 -5.77
N GLU A 115 -3.71 5.76 -5.27
CA GLU A 115 -4.54 6.73 -4.53
C GLU A 115 -5.66 7.32 -5.39
N GLU A 116 -5.36 7.71 -6.63
CA GLU A 116 -6.38 8.21 -7.55
C GLU A 116 -7.47 7.16 -7.81
N LEU A 117 -7.08 5.89 -7.98
CA LEU A 117 -8.02 4.79 -8.18
C LEU A 117 -8.93 4.63 -6.96
N VAL A 118 -8.37 4.63 -5.75
CA VAL A 118 -9.13 4.60 -4.50
C VAL A 118 -10.12 5.76 -4.44
N ALA A 119 -9.66 6.99 -4.70
CA ALA A 119 -10.50 8.18 -4.64
C ALA A 119 -11.67 8.14 -5.66
N ARG A 120 -11.40 7.70 -6.89
CA ARG A 120 -12.41 7.64 -7.96
C ARG A 120 -13.43 6.52 -7.73
N HIS A 121 -12.99 5.33 -7.33
CA HIS A 121 -13.91 4.26 -6.93
C HIS A 121 -14.73 4.65 -5.72
N ALA A 122 -14.12 5.25 -4.70
CA ALA A 122 -14.84 5.78 -3.53
C ALA A 122 -15.89 6.83 -3.90
N THR A 123 -15.61 7.70 -4.87
CA THR A 123 -16.58 8.70 -5.37
C THR A 123 -17.82 8.02 -5.97
N ILE A 124 -17.64 6.92 -6.71
CA ILE A 124 -18.76 6.13 -7.25
C ILE A 124 -19.52 5.46 -6.10
N MET A 125 -18.81 4.91 -5.12
CA MET A 125 -19.45 4.32 -3.95
C MET A 125 -20.26 5.35 -3.16
N ASP A 126 -19.76 6.58 -2.97
CA ASP A 126 -20.45 7.67 -2.26
C ASP A 126 -21.80 8.05 -2.91
N LYS A 127 -21.92 7.91 -4.24
CA LYS A 127 -23.19 8.13 -4.97
C LYS A 127 -24.31 7.18 -4.50
N HIS A 128 -23.96 5.93 -4.17
CA HIS A 128 -24.93 4.89 -3.78
C HIS A 128 -24.97 4.66 -2.26
N ASP A 129 -23.90 4.98 -1.56
CA ASP A 129 -23.69 4.75 -0.13
C ASP A 129 -22.92 5.94 0.50
N PRO A 130 -23.58 7.10 0.66
CA PRO A 130 -22.96 8.32 1.20
C PRO A 130 -22.57 8.19 2.68
N GLU A 131 -23.12 7.22 3.39
CA GLU A 131 -22.80 6.92 4.79
C GLU A 131 -21.58 5.99 4.95
N LYS A 132 -20.97 5.57 3.83
CA LYS A 132 -19.75 4.75 3.79
C LYS A 132 -19.87 3.41 4.52
N LYS A 133 -21.04 2.76 4.43
CA LYS A 133 -21.29 1.44 5.03
C LYS A 133 -20.61 0.30 4.28
N VAL A 134 -20.42 0.44 2.97
CA VAL A 134 -19.72 -0.54 2.13
C VAL A 134 -18.24 -0.18 2.08
N GLY A 135 -17.38 -1.04 2.62
CA GLY A 135 -15.94 -0.84 2.58
C GLY A 135 -15.35 -1.01 1.18
N LEU A 136 -14.30 -0.26 0.89
CA LEU A 136 -13.38 -0.61 -0.20
C LEU A 136 -12.25 -1.47 0.39
N VAL A 137 -11.83 -2.49 -0.35
CA VAL A 137 -10.74 -3.41 0.02
C VAL A 137 -9.74 -3.46 -1.13
N PHE A 138 -8.50 -3.05 -0.92
CA PHE A 138 -7.47 -3.08 -1.97
C PHE A 138 -6.62 -4.34 -1.77
N ASP A 139 -7.18 -5.51 -2.06
CA ASP A 139 -6.65 -6.83 -1.70
C ASP A 139 -5.64 -7.44 -2.68
N GLU A 140 -5.36 -6.76 -3.79
CA GLU A 140 -4.20 -7.07 -4.64
C GLU A 140 -3.51 -5.79 -5.10
N TRP A 141 -2.32 -5.54 -4.54
CA TRP A 141 -1.45 -4.43 -4.93
C TRP A 141 0.02 -4.77 -4.75
N GLY A 142 0.87 -3.90 -5.29
CA GLY A 142 2.32 -4.02 -5.19
C GLY A 142 2.99 -4.06 -6.55
N THR A 143 4.30 -4.29 -6.55
CA THR A 143 5.10 -4.35 -7.76
C THR A 143 5.05 -5.70 -8.43
N TRP A 144 4.97 -5.70 -9.76
CA TRP A 144 5.06 -6.90 -10.59
C TRP A 144 6.13 -6.71 -11.65
N TRP A 145 7.27 -7.38 -11.47
CA TRP A 145 8.40 -7.33 -12.39
C TRP A 145 8.47 -8.57 -13.27
N ASN A 146 9.37 -8.56 -14.25
CA ASN A 146 9.82 -9.79 -14.86
C ASN A 146 10.44 -10.68 -13.77
N VAL A 147 10.24 -11.99 -13.88
CA VAL A 147 10.83 -12.94 -12.92
C VAL A 147 12.35 -12.91 -13.01
N GLU A 148 13.03 -13.26 -11.90
CA GLU A 148 14.49 -13.32 -11.91
C GLU A 148 14.99 -14.29 -13.00
N PRO A 149 16.06 -13.93 -13.74
CA PRO A 149 16.57 -14.75 -14.83
C PRO A 149 16.84 -16.20 -14.41
N GLY A 150 16.34 -17.14 -15.21
CA GLY A 150 16.52 -18.58 -14.95
C GLY A 150 15.49 -19.20 -14.00
N THR A 151 14.59 -18.41 -13.40
CA THR A 151 13.48 -18.94 -12.60
C THR A 151 12.26 -19.30 -13.48
N ASN A 152 11.33 -20.07 -12.92
CA ASN A 152 10.10 -20.43 -13.62
C ASN A 152 9.15 -19.20 -13.67
N PRO A 153 8.72 -18.73 -14.85
CA PRO A 153 7.85 -17.56 -14.95
C PRO A 153 6.50 -17.73 -14.24
N GLY A 154 5.99 -18.96 -14.07
CA GLY A 154 4.76 -19.22 -13.34
C GLY A 154 4.88 -19.11 -11.81
N PHE A 155 6.10 -18.99 -11.27
CA PHE A 155 6.33 -18.84 -9.82
C PHE A 155 6.41 -17.38 -9.38
N LEU A 156 6.53 -16.44 -10.32
CA LEU A 156 6.49 -14.99 -10.04
C LEU A 156 7.53 -14.54 -9.00
N TYR A 157 8.68 -15.21 -8.96
CA TYR A 157 9.80 -14.85 -8.09
C TYR A 157 10.54 -13.64 -8.67
N GLN A 158 10.63 -12.57 -7.89
CA GLN A 158 11.34 -11.33 -8.22
C GLN A 158 12.09 -10.83 -6.97
N GLN A 159 13.19 -10.11 -7.18
CA GLN A 159 13.89 -9.44 -6.09
C GLN A 159 13.09 -8.23 -5.54
N ASN A 160 13.50 -7.71 -4.38
CA ASN A 160 12.87 -6.57 -3.72
C ASN A 160 13.92 -5.52 -3.30
N THR A 161 13.76 -4.29 -3.78
CA THR A 161 14.73 -3.19 -3.69
C THR A 161 14.19 -2.00 -2.88
N VAL A 162 15.03 -0.97 -2.67
CA VAL A 162 14.60 0.34 -2.16
C VAL A 162 13.43 0.92 -2.98
N ARG A 163 13.36 0.66 -4.29
CA ARG A 163 12.22 1.07 -5.13
C ARG A 163 10.92 0.46 -4.64
N ASP A 164 10.93 -0.84 -4.32
CA ASP A 164 9.76 -1.55 -3.81
C ASP A 164 9.34 -1.04 -2.42
N ALA A 165 10.32 -0.73 -1.55
CA ALA A 165 10.05 -0.07 -0.28
C ALA A 165 9.29 1.26 -0.47
N LEU A 166 9.73 2.11 -1.40
CA LEU A 166 9.03 3.37 -1.66
C LEU A 166 7.67 3.18 -2.31
N VAL A 167 7.50 2.20 -3.19
CA VAL A 167 6.18 1.81 -3.71
C VAL A 167 5.24 1.47 -2.56
N ALA A 168 5.67 0.64 -1.59
CA ALA A 168 4.84 0.30 -0.43
C ALA A 168 4.50 1.51 0.43
N SER A 169 5.47 2.40 0.67
CA SER A 169 5.23 3.61 1.46
C SER A 169 4.23 4.57 0.81
N LEU A 170 4.28 4.73 -0.51
CA LEU A 170 3.32 5.57 -1.26
C LEU A 170 1.90 5.02 -1.18
N HIS A 171 1.75 3.70 -1.28
CA HIS A 171 0.45 3.06 -1.09
C HIS A 171 -0.06 3.32 0.32
N PHE A 172 0.74 3.11 1.37
CA PHE A 172 0.33 3.40 2.74
C PHE A 172 -0.06 4.86 2.96
N ASP A 173 0.74 5.81 2.49
CA ASP A 173 0.43 7.22 2.65
C ASP A 173 -0.93 7.59 1.99
N GLY A 174 -1.19 7.07 0.79
CA GLY A 174 -2.47 7.20 0.10
C GLY A 174 -3.61 6.51 0.85
N PHE A 175 -3.40 5.27 1.30
CA PHE A 175 -4.39 4.49 2.03
C PHE A 175 -4.82 5.16 3.33
N HIS A 176 -3.88 5.70 4.10
CA HIS A 176 -4.16 6.42 5.35
C HIS A 176 -5.02 7.67 5.14
N ARG A 177 -4.91 8.32 3.97
CA ARG A 177 -5.72 9.49 3.59
C ARG A 177 -7.13 9.11 3.13
N HIS A 178 -7.36 7.84 2.83
CA HIS A 178 -8.65 7.26 2.46
C HIS A 178 -9.19 6.24 3.48
N ALA A 179 -8.71 6.29 4.73
CA ALA A 179 -9.09 5.36 5.79
C ALA A 179 -10.59 5.45 6.21
N ASP A 180 -11.30 6.46 5.71
CA ASP A 180 -12.74 6.64 5.89
C ASP A 180 -13.59 5.73 4.96
N ARG A 181 -12.99 5.18 3.90
CA ARG A 181 -13.63 4.25 2.96
C ARG A 181 -12.83 2.96 2.75
N LEU A 182 -11.51 3.05 2.69
CA LEU A 182 -10.60 1.92 2.50
C LEU A 182 -10.39 1.21 3.85
N LEU A 183 -10.95 0.01 3.99
CA LEU A 183 -10.96 -0.73 5.26
C LEU A 183 -9.82 -1.74 5.39
N MET A 184 -9.30 -2.20 4.26
CA MET A 184 -8.32 -3.28 4.19
C MET A 184 -7.51 -3.16 2.91
N ALA A 185 -6.24 -3.55 2.98
CA ALA A 185 -5.41 -3.76 1.80
C ALA A 185 -4.49 -4.97 2.01
N ASN A 186 -4.17 -5.68 0.94
CA ASN A 186 -3.33 -6.88 0.97
C ASN A 186 -2.31 -6.82 -0.17
N ILE A 187 -1.03 -6.74 0.20
CA ILE A 187 0.06 -6.72 -0.78
C ILE A 187 0.25 -8.12 -1.37
N ALA A 188 0.52 -8.17 -2.66
CA ALA A 188 0.80 -9.38 -3.40
C ALA A 188 2.32 -9.60 -3.51
N GLN A 189 2.90 -10.65 -2.94
CA GLN A 189 2.33 -11.59 -1.97
C GLN A 189 3.24 -11.69 -0.73
N THR A 190 3.03 -12.67 0.15
CA THR A 190 3.71 -12.70 1.46
C THR A 190 5.15 -13.23 1.38
N VAL A 191 5.40 -14.34 0.68
CA VAL A 191 6.70 -15.03 0.65
C VAL A 191 7.03 -15.49 -0.76
N ASN A 192 8.24 -15.21 -1.24
CA ASN A 192 8.81 -15.62 -2.55
C ASN A 192 8.07 -15.19 -3.83
N VAL A 193 6.93 -14.53 -3.72
CA VAL A 193 6.04 -14.23 -4.85
C VAL A 193 5.78 -12.73 -4.89
N LEU A 194 6.02 -12.13 -6.05
CA LEU A 194 5.79 -10.70 -6.31
C LEU A 194 6.52 -9.81 -5.28
N GLN A 195 5.85 -8.80 -4.73
CA GLN A 195 6.45 -7.86 -3.77
C GLN A 195 6.49 -8.46 -2.35
N ALA A 196 7.25 -9.54 -2.20
CA ALA A 196 7.30 -10.34 -0.99
C ALA A 196 7.83 -9.60 0.25
N MET A 197 7.33 -10.00 1.42
CA MET A 197 7.92 -9.61 2.72
C MET A 197 9.21 -10.37 2.98
N ILE A 198 9.23 -11.64 2.59
CA ILE A 198 10.31 -12.57 2.92
C ILE A 198 10.68 -13.35 1.66
N LEU A 199 11.98 -13.47 1.42
CA LEU A 199 12.53 -14.40 0.44
C LEU A 199 13.20 -15.56 1.19
N THR A 200 12.92 -16.78 0.78
CA THR A 200 13.46 -17.99 1.38
C THR A 200 13.96 -18.93 0.31
N ASP A 201 15.08 -19.60 0.58
CA ASP A 201 15.57 -20.68 -0.28
C ASP A 201 15.76 -21.94 0.59
N PRO A 202 15.00 -23.03 0.32
CA PRO A 202 15.11 -24.26 1.11
C PRO A 202 16.44 -24.98 0.90
N ASP A 203 17.11 -24.81 -0.23
CA ASP A 203 18.36 -25.51 -0.55
C ASP A 203 19.53 -24.90 0.21
N SER A 204 19.58 -23.57 0.32
CA SER A 204 20.58 -22.86 1.12
C SER A 204 20.16 -22.63 2.59
N GLY A 205 18.87 -22.75 2.90
CA GLY A 205 18.29 -22.38 4.20
C GLY A 205 18.22 -20.87 4.42
N ALA A 206 18.38 -20.05 3.37
CA ALA A 206 18.35 -18.61 3.48
C ALA A 206 16.96 -18.08 3.85
N LEU A 207 16.94 -17.03 4.67
CA LEU A 207 15.77 -16.21 4.96
C LEU A 207 16.20 -14.75 4.91
N VAL A 208 15.62 -13.98 4.00
CA VAL A 208 15.93 -12.57 3.77
C VAL A 208 14.67 -11.75 4.01
N LEU A 209 14.79 -10.75 4.89
CA LEU A 209 13.75 -9.73 5.07
C LEU A 209 13.92 -8.69 3.98
N THR A 210 12.86 -8.39 3.24
CA THR A 210 12.95 -7.46 2.12
C THR A 210 12.89 -6.01 2.58
N PRO A 211 13.34 -5.04 1.77
CA PRO A 211 13.06 -3.63 1.99
C PRO A 211 11.57 -3.35 2.23
N THR A 212 10.68 -4.05 1.52
CA THR A 212 9.22 -3.94 1.74
C THR A 212 8.81 -4.40 3.14
N TYR A 213 9.35 -5.50 3.68
CA TYR A 213 9.10 -5.93 5.06
C TYR A 213 9.44 -4.83 6.06
N HIS A 214 10.56 -4.12 5.85
CA HIS A 214 10.99 -3.06 6.74
C HIS A 214 10.01 -1.86 6.73
N VAL A 215 9.42 -1.51 5.59
CA VAL A 215 8.37 -0.49 5.51
C VAL A 215 7.13 -0.91 6.29
N PHE A 216 6.67 -2.15 6.15
CA PHE A 216 5.57 -2.68 6.97
C PHE A 216 5.89 -2.62 8.47
N ALA A 217 7.13 -2.97 8.86
CA ALA A 217 7.55 -2.96 10.25
C ALA A 217 7.62 -1.53 10.84
N MET A 218 8.10 -0.57 10.06
CA MET A 218 8.20 0.84 10.46
C MET A 218 6.83 1.53 10.53
N ASN A 219 5.86 1.11 9.73
CA ASN A 219 4.50 1.67 9.74
C ASN A 219 3.57 1.12 10.84
N LYS A 220 4.04 0.22 11.73
CA LYS A 220 3.19 -0.41 12.76
C LYS A 220 2.44 0.58 13.66
N GLY A 221 2.99 1.76 13.90
CA GLY A 221 2.33 2.80 14.71
C GLY A 221 1.07 3.39 14.06
N HIS A 222 0.86 3.19 12.75
CA HIS A 222 -0.38 3.57 12.06
C HIS A 222 -1.52 2.55 12.25
N GLN A 223 -1.24 1.35 12.76
CA GLN A 223 -2.26 0.31 12.94
C GLN A 223 -3.25 0.66 14.06
N ASP A 224 -4.53 0.69 13.71
CA ASP A 224 -5.65 1.14 14.56
C ASP A 224 -5.43 2.56 15.15
N ALA A 225 -4.70 3.42 14.45
CA ALA A 225 -4.45 4.80 14.85
C ALA A 225 -5.44 5.76 14.16
N ALA A 226 -5.69 6.91 14.78
CA ALA A 226 -6.50 7.96 14.17
C ALA A 226 -5.64 8.74 13.17
N SER A 227 -6.08 8.84 11.92
CA SER A 227 -5.41 9.64 10.88
C SER A 227 -5.39 11.12 11.27
N LEU A 228 -4.25 11.77 11.04
CA LEU A 228 -4.05 13.21 11.23
C LEU A 228 -3.94 13.90 9.87
N ALA A 229 -4.43 15.12 9.78
CA ALA A 229 -4.23 15.94 8.58
C ALA A 229 -2.73 16.27 8.42
N ALA A 230 -2.12 15.73 7.37
CA ALA A 230 -0.76 16.03 6.96
C ALA A 230 -0.78 16.73 5.60
N HIS A 231 -0.10 17.87 5.50
CA HIS A 231 -0.01 18.65 4.27
C HIS A 231 1.44 18.81 3.86
N VAL A 232 1.80 18.32 2.68
CA VAL A 232 3.12 18.48 2.10
C VAL A 232 3.13 19.77 1.28
N LEU A 233 3.94 20.74 1.72
CA LEU A 233 4.10 22.04 1.08
C LEU A 233 5.54 22.15 0.59
N LEU A 234 5.73 22.03 -0.73
CA LEU A 234 7.02 22.18 -1.39
C LEU A 234 6.96 23.43 -2.27
N GLU A 235 8.07 24.16 -2.34
CA GLU A 235 8.15 25.38 -3.17
C GLU A 235 8.24 25.03 -4.65
N GLU A 236 8.85 23.89 -4.98
CA GLU A 236 8.97 23.42 -6.34
C GLU A 236 7.72 22.69 -6.81
N GLU A 237 7.46 22.81 -8.11
CA GLU A 237 6.41 22.05 -8.77
C GLU A 237 6.75 20.55 -8.81
N PRO A 238 5.74 19.65 -8.66
CA PRO A 238 5.94 18.23 -8.81
C PRO A 238 6.57 17.86 -10.16
N ARG A 239 7.40 16.81 -10.17
CA ARG A 239 7.86 16.21 -11.44
C ARG A 239 6.65 15.68 -12.20
N VAL A 240 6.62 15.85 -13.52
CA VAL A 240 5.60 15.20 -14.36
C VAL A 240 6.19 13.94 -14.98
N VAL A 241 5.58 12.79 -14.71
CA VAL A 241 5.98 11.46 -15.20
C VAL A 241 4.74 10.73 -15.68
N ASP A 242 4.76 10.19 -16.89
CA ASP A 242 3.59 9.49 -17.49
C ASP A 242 2.31 10.36 -17.46
N GLY A 243 2.47 11.67 -17.68
CA GLY A 243 1.38 12.66 -17.63
C GLY A 243 0.83 12.94 -16.22
N ARG A 244 1.49 12.47 -15.16
CA ARG A 244 1.04 12.56 -13.76
C ARG A 244 2.03 13.34 -12.91
N ALA A 245 1.51 14.11 -11.95
CA ALA A 245 2.34 14.77 -10.95
C ALA A 245 2.89 13.74 -9.95
N LEU A 246 4.20 13.75 -9.75
CA LEU A 246 4.92 12.97 -8.75
C LEU A 246 5.60 13.95 -7.79
N PRO A 247 5.08 14.14 -6.57
CA PRO A 247 5.72 15.02 -5.59
C PRO A 247 7.06 14.43 -5.15
N ALA A 248 8.03 15.28 -4.79
CA ALA A 248 9.32 14.79 -4.29
C ALA A 248 9.19 14.11 -2.91
N ILE A 249 8.13 14.43 -2.16
CA ILE A 249 7.82 13.84 -0.85
C ILE A 249 6.36 13.42 -0.81
N SER A 250 6.11 12.23 -0.28
CA SER A 250 4.81 11.82 0.24
C SER A 250 4.88 11.69 1.76
N ALA A 251 3.78 11.93 2.45
CA ALA A 251 3.72 11.85 3.90
C ALA A 251 2.35 11.42 4.39
N SER A 252 2.34 10.82 5.57
CA SER A 252 1.14 10.56 6.35
C SER A 252 1.43 10.71 7.85
N ALA A 253 0.38 10.92 8.63
CA ALA A 253 0.50 11.06 10.07
C ALA A 253 -0.70 10.42 10.77
N SER A 254 -0.47 9.84 11.94
CA SER A 254 -1.54 9.30 12.78
C SER A 254 -1.20 9.43 14.26
N THR A 255 -2.21 9.30 15.13
CA THR A 255 -2.03 9.33 16.59
C THR A 255 -2.76 8.19 17.28
N LYS A 256 -2.15 7.67 18.34
CA LYS A 256 -2.70 6.62 19.22
C LYS A 256 -2.10 6.76 20.61
N GLU A 257 -2.93 6.69 21.65
CA GLU A 257 -2.48 6.51 23.04
C GLU A 257 -1.35 7.46 23.52
N GLY A 258 -1.41 8.74 23.16
CA GLY A 258 -0.40 9.73 23.59
C GLY A 258 0.87 9.75 22.73
N THR A 259 0.91 9.00 21.62
CA THR A 259 1.95 9.09 20.61
C THR A 259 1.38 9.55 19.27
N ALA A 260 2.26 10.03 18.39
CA ALA A 260 1.98 10.16 16.97
C ALA A 260 3.11 9.57 16.15
N LEU A 261 2.78 9.07 14.97
CA LEU A 261 3.74 8.60 13.98
C LEU A 261 3.58 9.43 12.70
N VAL A 262 4.68 9.97 12.21
CA VAL A 262 4.77 10.64 10.90
C VAL A 262 5.61 9.78 9.97
N SER A 263 5.06 9.38 8.83
CA SER A 263 5.77 8.71 7.73
C SER A 263 6.15 9.74 6.66
N LEU A 264 7.37 9.62 6.12
CA LEU A 264 7.92 10.50 5.08
C LEU A 264 8.61 9.65 4.02
N SER A 265 8.14 9.73 2.78
CA SER A 265 8.74 9.04 1.63
C SER A 265 9.41 10.06 0.73
N HIS A 266 10.75 10.03 0.68
CA HIS A 266 11.55 10.91 -0.16
C HIS A 266 11.87 10.22 -1.49
N LEU A 267 11.27 10.72 -2.57
CA LEU A 267 11.22 10.05 -3.88
C LEU A 267 12.37 10.45 -4.81
N ASP A 268 13.14 11.48 -4.46
CA ASP A 268 14.30 11.90 -5.26
C ASP A 268 15.38 10.81 -5.22
N ALA A 269 15.89 10.44 -6.39
CA ALA A 269 16.86 9.36 -6.51
C ALA A 269 18.25 9.71 -5.95
N SER A 270 18.61 10.99 -5.80
CA SER A 270 20.02 11.37 -5.63
C SER A 270 20.30 12.51 -4.67
N ALA A 271 19.41 13.50 -4.54
CA ALA A 271 19.65 14.67 -3.71
C ALA A 271 19.01 14.49 -2.32
N PRO A 272 19.72 14.76 -1.21
CA PRO A 272 19.09 14.85 0.10
C PRO A 272 18.17 16.07 0.18
N ARG A 273 17.26 16.08 1.15
CA ARG A 273 16.29 17.16 1.30
C ARG A 273 16.03 17.51 2.75
N THR A 274 16.10 18.79 3.07
CA THR A 274 15.70 19.31 4.39
C THR A 274 14.21 19.61 4.40
N VAL A 275 13.50 19.13 5.41
CA VAL A 275 12.08 19.39 5.63
C VAL A 275 11.84 19.89 7.05
N VAL A 276 10.79 20.70 7.22
CA VAL A 276 10.31 21.09 8.55
C VAL A 276 8.96 20.43 8.78
N LEU A 277 8.89 19.60 9.82
CA LEU A 277 7.63 19.15 10.39
C LEU A 277 7.06 20.29 11.25
N ASP A 278 6.07 20.99 10.69
CA ASP A 278 5.26 21.99 11.39
C ASP A 278 4.21 21.26 12.26
N LEU A 279 4.54 21.05 13.53
CA LEU A 279 3.76 20.26 14.48
C LEU A 279 2.83 21.17 15.28
N ARG A 280 1.53 20.95 15.16
CA ARG A 280 0.49 21.80 15.77
C ARG A 280 -0.46 21.01 16.66
N GLY A 281 -1.08 21.69 17.61
CA GLY A 281 -2.20 21.19 18.41
C GLY A 281 -1.84 20.48 19.72
N ARG A 282 -0.63 19.89 19.83
CA ARG A 282 -0.12 19.29 21.07
C ARG A 282 1.38 19.53 21.23
N GLU A 283 1.84 19.55 22.48
CA GLU A 283 3.26 19.65 22.81
C GLU A 283 3.96 18.29 22.60
N VAL A 284 5.17 18.33 22.04
CA VAL A 284 6.01 17.15 21.82
C VAL A 284 7.00 17.05 22.98
N ALA A 285 6.86 16.02 23.80
CA ALA A 285 7.72 15.74 24.95
C ALA A 285 9.02 15.02 24.56
N GLY A 286 9.04 14.36 23.41
CA GLY A 286 10.19 13.64 22.88
C GLY A 286 9.91 13.06 21.50
N PHE A 287 10.97 12.69 20.80
CA PHE A 287 10.88 12.06 19.48
C PHE A 287 11.98 11.03 19.27
N SER A 288 11.73 10.11 18.35
CA SER A 288 12.75 9.25 17.77
C SER A 288 12.48 9.10 16.27
N ALA A 289 13.53 9.00 15.47
CA ALA A 289 13.41 8.89 14.03
C ALA A 289 14.23 7.72 13.50
N ARG A 290 13.69 7.05 12.48
CA ARG A 290 14.34 5.94 11.80
C ARG A 290 14.21 6.14 10.30
N VAL A 291 15.24 5.74 9.56
CA VAL A 291 15.28 5.84 8.10
C VAL A 291 15.64 4.48 7.50
N LEU A 292 14.98 4.14 6.40
CA LEU A 292 15.29 3.03 5.52
C LEU A 292 15.75 3.62 4.17
N THR A 293 16.97 3.29 3.77
CA THR A 293 17.58 3.67 2.49
C THR A 293 18.67 2.64 2.14
N GLY A 294 19.40 2.81 1.03
CA GLY A 294 20.49 1.93 0.61
C GLY A 294 21.58 2.69 -0.14
N GLU A 295 22.60 1.99 -0.65
CA GLU A 295 23.67 2.63 -1.45
C GLU A 295 23.16 3.25 -2.76
N GLY A 296 21.95 2.87 -3.19
CA GLY A 296 21.25 3.46 -4.32
C GLY A 296 19.84 2.90 -4.46
N THR A 297 19.13 3.34 -5.49
CA THR A 297 17.72 2.99 -5.76
C THR A 297 17.48 1.50 -5.98
N ALA A 298 18.47 0.77 -6.51
CA ALA A 298 18.44 -0.67 -6.75
C ALA A 298 19.00 -1.52 -5.59
N ALA A 299 19.42 -0.90 -4.49
CA ALA A 299 19.91 -1.63 -3.32
C ALA A 299 18.84 -2.60 -2.79
N HIS A 300 19.25 -3.81 -2.44
CA HIS A 300 18.39 -4.89 -1.98
C HIS A 300 19.15 -5.85 -1.08
N ASN A 301 18.41 -6.67 -0.34
CA ASN A 301 18.98 -7.69 0.52
C ASN A 301 19.17 -9.01 -0.24
N THR A 302 20.27 -9.70 0.04
CA THR A 302 20.56 -11.07 -0.43
C THR A 302 20.91 -11.96 0.75
N PRO A 303 21.00 -13.29 0.60
CA PRO A 303 21.49 -14.16 1.69
C PRO A 303 22.88 -13.78 2.20
N GLU A 304 23.76 -13.27 1.33
CA GLU A 304 25.12 -12.84 1.65
C GLU A 304 25.16 -11.45 2.30
N GLN A 305 24.20 -10.59 1.96
CA GLN A 305 24.05 -9.24 2.50
C GLN A 305 22.60 -9.01 2.97
N PRO A 306 22.16 -9.69 4.05
CA PRO A 306 20.76 -9.69 4.45
C PRO A 306 20.29 -8.36 5.06
N GLU A 307 21.22 -7.45 5.36
CA GLU A 307 20.97 -6.14 5.97
C GLU A 307 21.55 -4.98 5.12
N ALA A 308 21.75 -5.18 3.81
CA ALA A 308 22.19 -4.10 2.90
C ALA A 308 21.20 -2.92 2.86
N VAL A 309 19.91 -3.21 3.09
CA VAL A 309 18.81 -2.26 3.21
C VAL A 309 18.01 -2.64 4.45
N ALA A 310 18.32 -1.98 5.57
CA ALA A 310 17.65 -2.16 6.86
C ALA A 310 17.46 -0.81 7.57
N PRO A 311 16.43 -0.64 8.43
CA PRO A 311 16.20 0.63 9.08
C PRO A 311 17.27 0.94 10.12
N VAL A 312 17.81 2.16 10.06
CA VAL A 312 18.76 2.72 11.04
C VAL A 312 18.15 3.94 11.75
N ALA A 313 18.77 4.38 12.84
CA ALA A 313 18.39 5.64 13.48
C ALA A 313 18.69 6.83 12.54
N LEU A 314 17.78 7.80 12.46
CA LEU A 314 18.01 9.05 11.76
C LEU A 314 18.39 10.13 12.79
N GLU A 315 19.67 10.47 12.82
CA GLU A 315 20.24 11.43 13.79
C GLU A 315 20.12 12.89 13.33
N ASP A 316 19.95 13.13 12.03
CA ASP A 316 19.78 14.47 11.45
C ASP A 316 18.36 15.02 11.65
N VAL A 317 17.91 15.03 12.91
CA VAL A 317 16.65 15.60 13.37
C VAL A 317 16.94 16.58 14.49
N ARG A 318 16.55 17.84 14.30
CA ARG A 318 16.80 18.91 15.28
C ARG A 318 15.54 19.72 15.61
N PRO A 319 15.45 20.29 16.82
CA PRO A 319 14.37 21.22 17.14
C PRO A 319 14.30 22.40 16.18
N HIS A 320 13.09 22.78 15.80
CA HIS A 320 12.77 23.93 14.97
C HIS A 320 11.67 24.75 15.67
N GLU A 321 11.59 26.06 15.43
CA GLU A 321 10.57 26.94 16.04
C GLU A 321 9.11 26.50 15.78
N ARG A 322 8.89 25.69 14.73
CA ARG A 322 7.59 25.14 14.31
C ARG A 322 7.41 23.66 14.67
N GLY A 323 8.41 23.00 15.24
CA GLY A 323 8.41 21.55 15.46
C GLY A 323 9.79 20.96 15.28
N LEU A 324 9.99 20.18 14.21
CA LEU A 324 11.26 19.48 13.94
C LEU A 324 11.77 19.80 12.54
N GLU A 325 13.07 20.01 12.39
CA GLU A 325 13.74 20.02 11.09
C GLU A 325 14.47 18.70 10.88
N ILE A 326 14.33 18.12 9.70
CA ILE A 326 14.81 16.78 9.36
C ILE A 326 15.57 16.84 8.04
N VAL A 327 16.74 16.23 7.96
CA VAL A 327 17.43 15.98 6.69
C VAL A 327 17.11 14.56 6.22
N LEU A 328 16.34 14.45 5.15
CA LEU A 328 15.98 13.18 4.52
C LEU A 328 17.08 12.78 3.52
N PRO A 329 17.70 11.59 3.67
CA PRO A 329 18.54 11.02 2.62
C PRO A 329 17.74 10.83 1.32
N PRO A 330 18.38 10.81 0.15
CA PRO A 330 17.69 10.45 -1.09
C PRO A 330 17.08 9.04 -1.01
N HIS A 331 16.08 8.78 -1.86
CA HIS A 331 15.43 7.48 -2.04
C HIS A 331 15.12 6.76 -0.72
N SER A 332 14.51 7.46 0.23
CA SER A 332 14.40 6.99 1.61
C SER A 332 12.98 7.00 2.14
N PHE A 333 12.70 6.05 3.04
CA PHE A 333 11.50 6.03 3.85
C PHE A 333 11.86 6.32 5.31
N THR A 334 11.30 7.37 5.88
CA THR A 334 11.56 7.82 7.26
C THR A 334 10.29 7.76 8.08
N THR A 335 10.41 7.32 9.33
CA THR A 335 9.35 7.43 10.34
C THR A 335 9.83 8.23 11.53
N VAL A 336 9.01 9.15 12.00
CA VAL A 336 9.24 9.95 13.21
C VAL A 336 8.15 9.63 14.21
N GLU A 337 8.52 8.97 15.31
CA GLU A 337 7.64 8.72 16.43
C GLU A 337 7.74 9.89 17.43
N LEU A 338 6.60 10.44 17.80
CA LEU A 338 6.45 11.57 18.70
C LEU A 338 5.77 11.12 19.99
N GLN A 339 6.33 11.52 21.13
CA GLN A 339 5.69 11.42 22.44
C GLN A 339 4.96 12.73 22.70
N LEU A 340 3.66 12.66 22.98
CA LEU A 340 2.80 13.84 23.09
C LEU A 340 2.38 14.07 24.55
N ALA A 341 2.54 15.30 25.04
CA ALA A 341 2.11 15.71 26.38
C ALA A 341 0.61 15.99 26.45
#